data_AF-W1W3H6-F1
#
_entry.id   AF-W1W3H6-F1
#
_cell.length_a   1.000
_cell.length_b   1.000
_cell.length_c   1.000
_cell.angle_alpha   90.00
_cell.angle_beta   90.00
_cell.angle_gamma   90.00
#
_symmetry.space_group_name_H-M   'P 1'
#
loop_
_entity.id
_entity.type
_entity.pdbx_description
1 polymer ?
#
loop_
_entity_poly.entity_id
_entity_poly.type
_entity_poly.pdbx_seq_one_letter_code
_entity_poly.pdbx_strand_id
1 'polypeptide(L)'
;MSKKMLLPVGVVVLIIGIVILLLNPDPAATNLEIARNATNAREAAKAISSNNQTYAWMYSIGMFCSGFGLSLTIGGILVKFLKKD
;
A
#
# COMPACT_ATOMS: atom_id res chain seq x y z
N MET A 1 -14.78 14.41 -12.53
CA MET A 1 -15.22 13.00 -12.31
C MET A 1 -16.72 12.99 -12.11
N SER A 2 -17.47 12.16 -12.86
CA SER A 2 -18.93 12.10 -12.66
C SER A 2 -19.23 11.44 -11.31
N LYS A 3 -20.26 11.90 -10.59
CA LYS A 3 -20.65 11.34 -9.27
C LYS A 3 -20.90 9.83 -9.33
N LYS A 4 -21.37 9.35 -10.49
CA LYS A 4 -21.61 7.92 -10.78
C LYS A 4 -20.33 7.07 -10.76
N MET A 5 -19.16 7.68 -11.02
CA MET A 5 -17.87 7.00 -11.04
C MET A 5 -17.17 6.96 -9.66
N LEU A 6 -17.65 7.71 -8.67
CA LEU A 6 -16.97 7.83 -7.37
C LEU A 6 -16.87 6.47 -6.66
N LEU A 7 -17.97 5.72 -6.63
CA LEU A 7 -18.03 4.40 -6.01
C LEU A 7 -17.19 3.35 -6.76
N PRO A 8 -17.34 3.15 -8.09
CA PRO A 8 -16.48 2.23 -8.85
C PRO A 8 -14.98 2.50 -8.67
N VAL A 9 -14.57 3.77 -8.75
CA VAL A 9 -13.15 4.13 -8.58
C VAL A 9 -12.69 3.93 -7.14
N GLY A 10 -13.50 4.26 -6.15
CA GLY A 10 -13.18 3.99 -4.74
C GLY A 10 -12.91 2.51 -4.50
N VAL A 11 -13.76 1.63 -5.01
CA VAL A 11 -13.60 0.17 -4.88
C VAL A 11 -12.34 -0.32 -5.59
N VAL A 12 -12.08 0.12 -6.82
CA VAL A 12 -10.87 -0.28 -7.57
C VAL A 12 -9.60 0.17 -6.85
N VAL A 13 -9.54 1.42 -6.40
CA VAL A 13 -8.37 1.96 -5.69
C VAL A 13 -8.17 1.26 -4.34
N LEU A 14 -9.25 0.92 -3.65
CA LEU A 14 -9.20 0.16 -2.41
C LEU A 14 -8.62 -1.24 -2.63
N ILE A 15 -9.07 -1.95 -3.66
CA ILE A 15 -8.53 -3.28 -4.02
C ILE A 15 -7.04 -3.19 -4.32
N ILE A 16 -6.62 -2.19 -5.11
CA ILE A 16 -5.21 -1.97 -5.42
C ILE A 16 -4.40 -1.75 -4.14
N GLY A 17 -4.88 -0.90 -3.23
CA GLY A 17 -4.21 -0.65 -1.95
C GLY A 17 -4.06 -1.92 -1.11
N ILE A 18 -5.12 -2.70 -0.98
CA ILE A 18 -5.10 -3.96 -0.23
C ILE A 18 -4.13 -4.97 -0.87
N VAL A 19 -4.15 -5.11 -2.20
CA VAL A 19 -3.25 -6.03 -2.92
C VAL A 19 -1.79 -5.63 -2.70
N ILE A 20 -1.45 -4.33 -2.77
CA ILE A 20 -0.09 -3.86 -2.49
C ILE A 20 0.33 -4.25 -1.06
N LEU A 21 -0.55 -4.05 -0.07
CA LEU A 21 -0.25 -4.38 1.33
C LEU A 21 -0.07 -5.88 1.56
N LEU A 22 -0.89 -6.72 0.92
CA LEU A 22 -0.83 -8.18 1.05
C LEU A 22 0.38 -8.79 0.34
N LEU A 23 0.83 -8.17 -0.77
CA LEU A 23 1.96 -8.65 -1.55
C LEU A 23 3.29 -8.00 -1.15
N ASN A 24 3.29 -7.00 -0.26
CA ASN A 24 4.51 -6.39 0.23
C ASN A 24 5.27 -7.39 1.13
N PRO A 25 6.47 -7.86 0.72
CA PRO A 25 7.17 -8.91 1.43
C PRO A 25 7.60 -8.49 2.84
N ASP A 26 7.70 -9.45 3.76
CA ASP A 26 8.21 -9.20 5.11
C ASP A 26 9.69 -8.76 5.05
N PRO A 27 10.03 -7.53 5.46
CA PRO A 27 11.38 -7.02 5.37
C PRO A 27 12.33 -7.73 6.35
N ALA A 28 11.82 -8.30 7.44
CA ALA A 28 12.64 -8.98 8.45
C ALA A 28 13.26 -10.26 7.90
N ALA A 29 12.49 -11.05 7.15
CA ALA A 29 12.97 -12.28 6.50
C ALA A 29 14.12 -11.97 5.52
N THR A 30 13.95 -10.98 4.65
CA THR A 30 14.98 -10.55 3.69
C THR A 30 16.20 -9.97 4.42
N ASN A 31 16.01 -9.18 5.46
CA ASN A 31 17.12 -8.61 6.25
C ASN A 31 17.95 -9.71 6.94
N LEU A 32 17.30 -10.77 7.44
CA LEU A 32 17.99 -11.92 8.03
C LEU A 32 18.86 -12.63 6.99
N GLU A 33 18.35 -12.81 5.77
CA GLU A 33 19.12 -13.39 4.67
C GLU A 33 20.31 -12.52 4.26
N ILE A 34 20.12 -11.19 4.17
CA ILE A 34 21.21 -10.25 3.92
C ILE A 34 22.30 -10.35 5.01
N ALA A 35 21.90 -10.38 6.28
CA ALA A 35 22.83 -10.47 7.40
C ALA A 35 23.63 -11.78 7.41
N ARG A 36 23.00 -12.90 7.00
CA ARG A 36 23.65 -14.22 6.91
C ARG A 36 24.66 -14.33 5.78
N ASN A 37 24.42 -13.65 4.66
CA ASN A 37 25.26 -13.76 3.45
C ASN A 37 26.29 -12.64 3.31
N ALA A 38 26.21 -11.59 4.14
CA ALA A 38 27.13 -10.46 4.03
C ALA A 38 28.55 -10.81 4.48
N THR A 39 29.54 -10.34 3.72
CA THR A 39 30.95 -10.52 4.04
C THR A 39 31.45 -9.54 5.10
N ASN A 40 30.73 -8.43 5.31
CA ASN A 40 31.03 -7.42 6.31
C ASN A 40 29.79 -6.63 6.75
N ALA A 41 29.89 -5.99 7.92
CA ALA A 41 28.78 -5.27 8.54
C ALA A 41 28.34 -4.03 7.75
N ARG A 42 29.24 -3.36 7.02
CA ARG A 42 28.92 -2.13 6.29
C ARG A 42 28.05 -2.42 5.06
N GLU A 43 28.38 -3.47 4.32
CA GLU A 43 27.57 -3.92 3.19
C GLU A 43 26.20 -4.42 3.64
N ALA A 44 26.15 -5.20 4.73
CA ALA A 44 24.89 -5.65 5.32
C ALA A 44 23.99 -4.46 5.69
N ALA A 45 24.52 -3.47 6.41
CA ALA A 45 23.76 -2.30 6.84
C ALA A 45 23.22 -1.49 5.64
N LYS A 46 24.01 -1.34 4.58
CA LYS A 46 23.57 -0.63 3.36
C LYS A 46 22.44 -1.39 2.66
N ALA A 47 22.57 -2.70 2.50
CA ALA A 47 21.55 -3.53 1.85
C ALA A 47 20.25 -3.61 2.67
N ILE A 48 20.35 -3.78 4.00
CA ILE A 48 19.20 -3.75 4.92
C ILE A 48 18.47 -2.40 4.86
N SER A 49 19.22 -1.29 4.88
CA SER A 49 18.63 0.05 4.79
C SER A 49 17.86 0.23 3.48
N SER A 50 18.43 -0.22 2.35
CA SER A 50 17.77 -0.18 1.04
C SER A 50 16.50 -1.03 0.99
N ASN A 51 16.54 -2.23 1.59
CA ASN A 51 15.37 -3.12 1.69
C ASN A 51 14.26 -2.46 2.53
N ASN A 52 14.61 -1.89 3.69
CA ASN A 52 13.66 -1.21 4.57
C ASN A 52 13.04 0.03 3.93
N GLN A 53 13.82 0.82 3.16
CA GLN A 53 13.28 1.96 2.42
C GLN A 53 12.27 1.51 1.37
N THR A 54 12.59 0.45 0.61
CA THR A 54 11.69 -0.09 -0.42
C THR A 54 10.39 -0.59 0.19
N TYR A 55 10.49 -1.37 1.28
CA TYR A 55 9.32 -1.82 2.04
C TYR A 55 8.48 -0.65 2.54
N ALA A 56 9.11 0.38 3.13
CA ALA A 56 8.41 1.54 3.65
C ALA A 56 7.68 2.32 2.55
N TRP A 57 8.28 2.45 1.36
CA TRP A 57 7.64 3.07 0.20
C TRP A 57 6.41 2.28 -0.27
N MET A 58 6.56 0.97 -0.47
CA MET A 58 5.45 0.11 -0.89
C MET A 58 4.31 0.09 0.14
N TYR A 59 4.65 -0.02 1.42
CA TYR A 59 3.70 0.04 2.51
C TYR A 59 2.95 1.38 2.54
N SER A 60 3.67 2.50 2.38
CA SER A 60 3.08 3.84 2.36
C SER A 60 2.11 4.02 1.19
N ILE A 61 2.47 3.53 -0.01
CA ILE A 61 1.58 3.56 -1.18
C ILE A 61 0.34 2.69 -0.94
N GLY A 62 0.53 1.47 -0.43
CA GLY A 62 -0.58 0.57 -0.10
C GLY A 62 -1.55 1.17 0.91
N MET A 63 -1.02 1.80 1.97
CA MET A 63 -1.82 2.50 2.98
C MET A 63 -2.55 3.71 2.40
N PHE A 64 -1.87 4.52 1.60
CA PHE A 64 -2.48 5.68 0.92
C PHE A 64 -3.64 5.24 0.02
N CYS A 65 -3.40 4.26 -0.87
CA CYS A 65 -4.43 3.73 -1.76
C CYS A 65 -5.60 3.10 -0.98
N SER A 66 -5.32 2.35 0.09
CA SER A 66 -6.36 1.75 0.92
C SER A 66 -7.22 2.81 1.62
N GLY A 67 -6.58 3.79 2.28
CA GLY A 67 -7.30 4.86 2.98
C GLY A 67 -8.10 5.76 2.02
N PHE A 68 -7.50 6.11 0.88
CA PHE A 68 -8.16 6.91 -0.14
C PHE A 68 -9.31 6.15 -0.81
N GLY A 69 -9.09 4.89 -1.20
CA GLY A 69 -10.11 4.03 -1.79
C GLY A 69 -11.29 3.80 -0.86
N LEU A 70 -11.04 3.56 0.43
CA LEU A 70 -12.09 3.46 1.45
C LEU A 70 -12.90 4.75 1.55
N SER A 71 -12.22 5.90 1.64
CA SER A 71 -12.87 7.21 1.74
C SER A 71 -13.75 7.51 0.53
N LEU A 72 -13.26 7.22 -0.69
CA LEU A 72 -14.05 7.36 -1.92
C LEU A 72 -15.24 6.40 -1.98
N THR A 73 -15.07 5.16 -1.51
CA THR A 73 -16.15 4.16 -1.46
C THR A 73 -17.27 4.64 -0.54
N ILE A 74 -16.94 5.08 0.68
CA ILE A 74 -17.92 5.62 1.64
C ILE A 74 -18.57 6.89 1.09
N GLY A 75 -17.78 7.82 0.54
CA GLY A 75 -18.31 9.02 -0.09
C GLY A 75 -19.25 8.70 -1.27
N GLY A 76 -18.96 7.64 -2.02
CA GLY A 76 -19.76 7.22 -3.18
C GLY A 76 -21.09 6.61 -2.77
N ILE A 77 -21.08 5.82 -1.69
CA ILE A 77 -22.28 5.31 -1.03
C ILE A 77 -23.14 6.48 -0.55
N LEU A 78 -22.56 7.41 0.23
CA LEU A 78 -23.28 8.56 0.78
C LEU A 78 -23.91 9.42 -0.32
N VAL A 79 -23.18 9.74 -1.40
CA VAL A 79 -23.73 10.51 -2.52
C VAL A 79 -24.91 9.78 -3.16
N LYS A 80 -24.84 8.46 -3.32
CA LYS A 80 -25.90 7.64 -3.93
C LYS A 80 -27.17 7.55 -3.05
N PHE A 81 -27.01 7.58 -1.72
CA PHE A 81 -28.15 7.47 -0.78
C PHE A 81 -28.72 8.83 -0.34
N LEU A 82 -27.87 9.86 -0.17
CA LEU A 82 -28.29 11.19 0.28
C LEU A 82 -28.78 12.08 -0.86
N LYS A 83 -28.23 11.92 -2.06
CA LYS A 83 -28.80 12.51 -3.28
C LYS A 83 -29.51 11.39 -4.02
N LYS A 84 -30.72 11.11 -3.53
CA LYS A 84 -31.71 10.34 -4.26
C LYS A 84 -32.03 11.13 -5.53
N ASP A 85 -31.39 10.79 -6.64
CA ASP A 85 -31.88 11.18 -7.97
C ASP A 85 -33.35 10.70 -8.11
#